data_AF-A0A1A2E6G6-F1
#
_entry.id   AF-A0A1A2E6G6-F1
#
_cell.length_a   1.000
_cell.length_b   1.000
_cell.length_c   1.000
_cell.angle_alpha   90.00
_cell.angle_beta   90.00
_cell.angle_gamma   90.00
#
_symmetry.space_group_name_H-M   'P 1'
#
loop_
_entity.id
_entity.type
_entity.pdbx_description
1 polymer ?
#
loop_
_entity_poly.entity_id
_entity_poly.type
_entity_poly.pdbx_seq_one_letter_code
_entity_poly.pdbx_strand_id
1 'polypeptide(L)'
;MDVAGLSPERNARSGGARRSAPSDRRSRRPHASVVRTEPARRSQGPAPSAPATDRPAGDVDPTTPDAADHRQADYFVRLLSQNRRLIEQRLDDYRKAIVAAQASGDVDAVCNLRRMARIEEQDRDNLDGMLEKLRRRFVRRTPGDPAALSARPRSAVR
;
A
#
# COMPACT_ATOMS: atom_id res chain seq x y z
N MET A 1 67.02 24.97 -34.56
CA MET A 1 67.77 24.07 -33.66
C MET A 1 66.73 23.34 -32.82
N ASP A 2 66.16 22.27 -33.37
CA ASP A 2 65.26 21.36 -32.65
C ASP A 2 66.09 20.43 -31.79
N VAL A 3 65.77 20.34 -30.49
CA VAL A 3 66.44 19.42 -29.56
C VAL A 3 65.42 18.41 -29.05
N ALA A 4 65.46 17.25 -29.71
CA ALA A 4 65.29 15.90 -29.20
C ALA A 4 64.39 15.65 -27.97
N GLY A 5 63.34 14.85 -28.20
CA GLY A 5 62.75 14.01 -27.16
C GLY A 5 63.61 12.80 -26.81
N LEU A 6 63.50 12.37 -25.55
CA LEU A 6 63.85 11.06 -24.96
C LEU A 6 62.88 10.89 -23.76
N SER A 7 61.81 10.06 -23.80
CA SER A 7 61.71 8.62 -23.41
C SER A 7 62.38 8.25 -22.07
N PRO A 8 62.05 7.12 -21.39
CA PRO A 8 60.79 6.39 -21.14
C PRO A 8 60.68 6.01 -19.61
N GLU A 9 59.94 4.93 -19.28
CA GLU A 9 59.85 4.19 -17.98
C GLU A 9 58.57 4.45 -17.15
N ARG A 10 57.60 3.53 -16.98
CA ARG A 10 57.57 2.09 -16.58
C ARG A 10 57.62 1.88 -15.07
N ASN A 11 56.44 1.81 -14.42
CA ASN A 11 56.19 1.03 -13.20
C ASN A 11 54.66 0.76 -13.13
N ALA A 12 54.11 -0.38 -13.57
CA ALA A 12 54.13 -1.72 -12.98
C ALA A 12 53.43 -1.81 -11.60
N ARG A 13 52.26 -2.48 -11.61
CA ARG A 13 51.71 -3.40 -10.58
C ARG A 13 51.37 -2.76 -9.22
N SER A 14 50.43 -3.22 -8.40
CA SER A 14 49.41 -4.28 -8.39
C SER A 14 48.82 -4.23 -6.97
N GLY A 15 47.54 -4.57 -6.82
CA GLY A 15 46.96 -4.95 -5.53
C GLY A 15 46.62 -3.77 -4.62
N GLY A 16 45.56 -3.81 -3.83
CA GLY A 16 44.64 -4.87 -3.50
C GLY A 16 43.65 -4.30 -2.48
N ALA A 17 42.45 -4.88 -2.51
CA ALA A 17 41.42 -4.92 -1.47
C ALA A 17 41.42 -3.83 -0.38
N ARG A 18 40.26 -3.19 -0.22
CA ARG A 18 39.60 -3.17 1.09
C ARG A 18 38.09 -3.02 0.95
N ARG A 19 37.40 -4.12 1.26
CA ARG A 19 36.00 -4.12 1.71
C ARG A 19 35.95 -3.36 3.04
N SER A 20 34.93 -2.56 3.25
CA SER A 20 34.44 -2.21 4.59
C SER A 20 32.94 -2.04 4.49
N ALA A 21 32.24 -3.02 5.07
CA ALA A 21 30.81 -3.04 5.27
C ALA A 21 30.45 -2.30 6.59
N PRO A 22 29.24 -2.51 7.13
CA PRO A 22 28.22 -1.49 7.38
C PRO A 22 28.37 -0.78 8.73
N SER A 23 27.91 0.46 8.81
CA SER A 23 27.72 1.14 10.09
C SER A 23 26.41 0.67 10.74
N ASP A 24 26.57 0.14 11.94
CA ASP A 24 25.60 -0.47 12.82
C ASP A 24 25.14 0.56 13.88
N ARG A 25 23.97 0.30 14.47
CA ARG A 25 23.61 0.66 15.86
C ARG A 25 23.39 2.14 16.21
N ARG A 26 22.11 2.53 16.36
CA ARG A 26 21.43 2.80 17.66
C ARG A 26 20.19 3.68 17.47
N SER A 27 19.02 3.07 17.59
CA SER A 27 17.84 3.72 18.16
C SER A 27 17.03 2.67 18.93
N ARG A 28 17.65 2.19 20.02
CA ARG A 28 16.95 1.49 21.11
C ARG A 28 15.99 2.49 21.75
N ARG A 29 14.70 2.26 21.58
CA ARG A 29 13.64 2.93 22.35
C ARG A 29 13.18 1.94 23.43
N PRO A 30 13.42 2.18 24.73
CA PRO A 30 12.78 1.43 25.80
C PRO A 30 11.50 2.13 26.27
N HIS A 31 10.70 1.38 27.05
CA HIS A 31 9.51 1.78 27.82
C HIS A 31 8.16 1.64 27.10
N ALA A 32 7.48 0.51 27.34
CA ALA A 32 6.42 0.41 28.36
C ALA A 32 5.59 -0.87 28.13
N SER A 33 6.02 -1.95 28.77
CA SER A 33 5.21 -3.14 29.02
C SER A 33 4.09 -2.78 29.99
N VAL A 34 2.87 -2.58 29.48
CA VAL A 34 1.68 -2.54 30.34
C VAL A 34 1.29 -3.97 30.64
N VAL A 35 1.74 -4.44 31.80
CA VAL A 35 1.13 -5.54 32.53
C VAL A 35 -0.24 -5.05 32.98
N ARG A 36 -1.32 -5.60 32.43
CA ARG A 36 -2.64 -5.49 33.04
C ARG A 36 -3.16 -6.88 33.37
N THR A 37 -3.24 -7.08 34.68
CA THR A 37 -3.61 -8.25 35.44
C THR A 37 -4.98 -8.78 35.04
N GLU A 38 -5.02 -10.07 34.73
CA GLU A 38 -6.21 -10.91 34.72
C GLU A 38 -6.66 -11.20 36.17
N PRO A 39 -7.95 -11.06 36.54
CA PRO A 39 -8.49 -11.74 37.70
C PRO A 39 -9.35 -12.95 37.27
N ALA A 40 -9.02 -14.07 37.89
CA ALA A 40 -9.68 -15.35 37.76
C ALA A 40 -11.16 -15.34 38.18
N ARG A 41 -11.87 -16.25 37.53
CA ARG A 41 -13.21 -16.80 37.80
C ARG A 41 -13.59 -16.92 39.27
N ARG A 42 -14.86 -16.60 39.61
CA ARG A 42 -15.88 -17.53 40.15
C ARG A 42 -17.10 -16.78 40.70
N SER A 43 -18.25 -17.01 40.08
CA SER A 43 -19.53 -17.17 40.79
C SER A 43 -20.55 -17.80 39.85
N GLN A 44 -20.82 -19.09 40.09
CA GLN A 44 -21.96 -19.82 39.55
C GLN A 44 -23.23 -19.36 40.27
N GLY A 45 -24.30 -19.15 39.51
CA GLY A 45 -25.68 -19.10 39.99
C GLY A 45 -26.62 -19.55 38.86
N PRO A 46 -27.61 -20.42 39.12
CA PRO A 46 -28.44 -21.02 38.06
C PRO A 46 -29.60 -20.12 37.61
N ALA A 47 -30.08 -20.42 36.39
CA ALA A 47 -31.04 -19.71 35.55
C ALA A 47 -32.47 -19.51 36.15
N PRO A 48 -33.35 -18.74 35.47
CA PRO A 48 -34.23 -19.40 34.50
C PRO A 48 -34.46 -18.63 33.18
N SER A 49 -34.98 -19.39 32.22
CA SER A 49 -35.18 -19.12 30.80
C SER A 49 -36.23 -18.08 30.42
N ALA A 50 -36.08 -17.61 29.16
CA ALA A 50 -37.08 -17.20 28.16
C ALA A 50 -37.24 -15.69 27.89
N PRO A 51 -37.77 -15.29 26.70
CA PRO A 51 -37.88 -15.99 25.43
C PRO A 51 -37.02 -15.35 24.31
N ALA A 52 -36.80 -16.13 23.25
CA ALA A 52 -36.15 -15.69 22.02
C ALA A 52 -36.95 -14.56 21.36
N THR A 53 -36.49 -13.33 21.52
CA THR A 53 -36.82 -12.24 20.59
C THR A 53 -35.94 -12.37 19.36
N ASP A 54 -36.61 -12.61 18.23
CA ASP A 54 -36.14 -12.36 16.88
C ASP A 54 -35.07 -11.27 16.82
N ARG A 55 -33.84 -11.64 16.44
CA ARG A 55 -32.80 -10.67 16.08
C ARG A 55 -32.34 -11.00 14.66
N PRO A 56 -32.35 -10.01 13.76
CA PRO A 56 -32.47 -10.24 12.32
C PRO A 56 -31.20 -10.81 11.72
N ALA A 57 -31.39 -11.51 10.61
CA ALA A 57 -30.36 -11.87 9.64
C ALA A 57 -29.40 -10.70 9.41
N GLY A 58 -28.10 -10.93 9.61
CA GLY A 58 -27.07 -9.94 9.30
C GLY A 58 -25.84 -9.94 10.19
N ASP A 59 -25.70 -10.86 11.15
CA ASP A 59 -24.42 -11.04 11.85
C ASP A 59 -23.48 -11.84 10.93
N VAL A 60 -22.87 -11.16 9.97
CA VAL A 60 -21.73 -11.69 9.25
C VAL A 60 -20.64 -11.87 10.31
N ASP A 61 -20.48 -13.11 10.77
CA ASP A 61 -19.48 -13.47 11.76
C ASP A 61 -18.14 -12.83 11.36
N PRO A 62 -17.57 -11.93 12.20
CA PRO A 62 -16.36 -11.19 11.87
C PRO A 62 -15.13 -12.10 11.74
N THR A 63 -15.26 -13.41 12.03
CA THR A 63 -14.23 -14.42 11.80
C THR A 63 -14.33 -15.10 10.44
N THR A 64 -15.38 -14.82 9.65
CA THR A 64 -15.47 -15.31 8.27
C THR A 64 -14.37 -14.67 7.41
N PRO A 65 -13.65 -15.45 6.58
CA PRO A 65 -12.62 -14.93 5.70
C PRO A 65 -13.09 -13.76 4.82
N ASP A 66 -14.35 -13.79 4.37
CA ASP A 66 -14.94 -12.72 3.55
C ASP A 66 -15.07 -11.38 4.30
N ALA A 67 -15.36 -11.39 5.61
CA ALA A 67 -15.42 -10.17 6.44
C ALA A 67 -14.03 -9.56 6.68
N ALA A 68 -12.98 -10.39 6.74
CA ALA A 68 -11.60 -9.92 6.80
C ALA A 68 -11.18 -9.29 5.46
N ASP A 69 -11.50 -9.93 4.34
CA ASP A 69 -11.20 -9.43 2.99
C ASP A 69 -11.89 -8.09 2.72
N HIS A 70 -13.15 -7.92 3.14
CA HIS A 70 -13.87 -6.64 3.04
C HIS A 70 -13.17 -5.51 3.81
N ARG A 71 -12.78 -5.76 5.08
CA ARG A 71 -12.06 -4.76 5.89
C ARG A 71 -10.71 -4.38 5.28
N GLN A 72 -10.01 -5.36 4.69
CA GLN A 72 -8.76 -5.12 4.00
C GLN A 72 -8.96 -4.30 2.71
N ALA A 73 -10.01 -4.59 1.94
CA ALA A 73 -10.38 -3.81 0.77
C ALA A 73 -10.67 -2.34 1.13
N ASP A 74 -11.43 -2.10 2.20
CA ASP A 74 -11.74 -0.75 2.68
C ASP A 74 -10.48 0.02 3.12
N TYR A 75 -9.54 -0.67 3.75
CA TYR A 75 -8.23 -0.10 4.07
C TYR A 75 -7.49 0.36 2.81
N PHE A 76 -7.37 -0.52 1.80
CA PHE A 76 -6.69 -0.16 0.55
C PHE A 76 -7.42 0.93 -0.22
N VAL A 77 -8.76 0.95 -0.24
CA VAL A 77 -9.52 2.02 -0.87
C VAL A 77 -9.17 3.37 -0.24
N ARG A 78 -9.11 3.46 1.10
CA ARG A 78 -8.71 4.70 1.79
C ARG A 78 -7.28 5.09 1.46
N LEU A 79 -6.34 4.15 1.53
CA LEU A 79 -4.92 4.39 1.28
C LEU A 79 -4.65 4.86 -0.16
N LEU A 80 -5.19 4.16 -1.15
CA LEU A 80 -5.01 4.49 -2.56
C LEU A 80 -5.68 5.83 -2.90
N SER A 81 -6.86 6.10 -2.32
CA SER A 81 -7.54 7.40 -2.49
C SER A 81 -6.74 8.55 -1.89
N GLN A 82 -6.09 8.34 -0.74
CA GLN A 82 -5.20 9.34 -0.16
C GLN A 82 -3.98 9.58 -1.05
N ASN A 83 -3.34 8.52 -1.53
CA ASN A 83 -2.17 8.65 -2.41
C ASN A 83 -2.53 9.39 -3.70
N ARG A 84 -3.66 9.04 -4.32
CA ARG A 84 -4.19 9.72 -5.51
C ARG A 84 -4.32 11.24 -5.29
N ARG A 85 -4.83 11.68 -4.14
CA ARG A 85 -4.93 13.11 -3.80
C ARG A 85 -3.57 13.79 -3.67
N LEU A 86 -2.58 13.09 -3.10
CA LEU A 86 -1.21 13.62 -3.01
C LEU A 86 -0.56 13.76 -4.39
N ILE A 87 -0.84 12.84 -5.31
CA ILE A 87 -0.40 12.94 -6.71
C ILE A 87 -1.05 14.16 -7.37
N GLU A 88 -2.36 14.35 -7.20
CA GLU A 88 -3.08 15.52 -7.74
C GLU A 88 -2.46 16.83 -7.24
N GLN A 89 -2.14 16.92 -5.95
CA GLN A 89 -1.44 18.08 -5.40
C GLN A 89 -0.07 18.30 -6.07
N ARG A 90 0.75 17.25 -6.23
CA ARG A 90 2.06 17.37 -6.90
C ARG A 90 1.93 17.80 -8.36
N LEU A 91 0.90 17.32 -9.07
CA LEU A 91 0.62 17.74 -10.44
C LEU A 91 0.30 19.24 -10.52
N ASP A 92 -0.48 19.76 -9.56
CA ASP A 92 -0.77 21.19 -9.48
C ASP A 92 0.50 22.02 -9.17
N ASP A 93 1.36 21.51 -8.29
CA ASP A 93 2.63 22.15 -7.97
C ASP A 93 3.58 22.15 -9.18
N TYR A 94 3.64 21.05 -9.95
CA TYR A 94 4.41 21.01 -11.20
C TYR A 94 3.88 21.96 -12.26
N ARG A 95 2.55 22.10 -12.40
CA ARG A 95 1.96 23.07 -13.33
C ARG A 95 2.40 24.49 -12.98
N LYS A 96 2.34 24.86 -11.71
CA LYS A 96 2.81 26.18 -11.23
C LYS A 96 4.31 26.36 -11.47
N ALA A 97 5.12 25.36 -11.15
CA ALA A 97 6.57 25.39 -11.35
C ALA A 97 6.96 25.51 -12.83
N ILE A 98 6.22 24.85 -13.73
CA ILE A 98 6.43 24.97 -15.18
C ILE A 98 6.19 26.41 -15.63
N VAL A 99 5.10 27.05 -15.19
CA VAL A 99 4.82 28.45 -15.53
C VAL A 99 5.93 29.37 -15.01
N ALA A 100 6.40 29.15 -13.78
CA ALA A 100 7.51 29.93 -13.21
C ALA A 100 8.82 29.75 -14.00
N ALA A 101 9.17 28.51 -14.35
CA ALA A 101 10.37 28.20 -15.14
C ALA A 101 10.28 28.75 -16.57
N GLN A 102 9.09 28.76 -17.17
CA GLN A 102 8.85 29.39 -18.47
C GLN A 102 9.06 30.90 -18.39
N ALA A 103 8.58 31.55 -17.33
CA ALA A 103 8.76 32.99 -17.13
C ALA A 103 10.23 33.37 -16.91
N SER A 104 11.03 32.49 -16.29
CA SER A 104 12.47 32.70 -16.11
C SER A 104 13.31 32.28 -17.32
N GLY A 105 12.71 31.68 -18.35
CA GLY A 105 13.43 31.15 -19.52
C GLY A 105 14.27 29.89 -19.24
N ASP A 106 14.00 29.19 -18.14
CA ASP A 106 14.74 27.97 -17.76
C ASP A 106 14.15 26.74 -18.49
N VAL A 107 14.66 26.49 -19.71
CA VAL A 107 14.19 25.43 -20.59
C VAL A 107 14.46 24.03 -20.00
N ASP A 108 15.58 23.86 -19.30
CA ASP A 108 15.95 22.56 -18.71
C ASP A 108 15.02 22.22 -17.54
N ALA A 109 14.71 23.19 -16.68
CA ALA A 109 13.71 23.02 -15.63
C ALA A 109 12.34 22.68 -16.22
N VAL A 110 11.90 23.36 -17.29
CA VAL A 110 10.61 23.05 -17.95
C VAL A 110 10.58 21.61 -18.47
N CYS A 111 11.64 21.15 -19.14
CA CYS A 111 11.76 19.79 -19.64
C CYS A 111 11.69 18.75 -18.51
N ASN A 112 12.45 18.97 -17.43
CA ASN A 112 12.47 18.09 -16.27
C ASN A 112 11.13 18.04 -15.54
N LEU A 113 10.49 19.20 -15.31
CA LEU A 113 9.19 19.28 -14.63
C LEU A 113 8.08 18.58 -15.44
N ARG A 114 8.07 18.73 -16.76
CA ARG A 114 7.14 17.99 -17.64
C ARG A 114 7.36 16.50 -17.58
N ARG A 115 8.62 16.06 -17.51
CA ARG A 115 8.95 14.64 -17.35
C ARG A 115 8.40 14.10 -16.03
N MET A 116 8.59 14.83 -14.92
CA MET A 116 8.08 14.42 -13.61
C MET A 116 6.55 14.40 -13.57
N ALA A 117 5.89 15.42 -14.15
CA ALA A 117 4.43 15.45 -14.24
C ALA A 117 3.86 14.23 -14.99
N ARG A 118 4.50 13.79 -16.08
CA ARG A 118 4.06 12.58 -16.81
C ARG A 118 4.17 11.29 -15.98
N ILE A 119 5.22 11.17 -15.15
CA ILE A 119 5.38 10.01 -14.26
C ILE A 119 4.24 9.98 -13.24
N GLU A 120 3.96 11.13 -12.62
CA GLU A 120 2.86 11.27 -11.66
C GLU A 120 1.48 11.03 -12.32
N GLU A 121 1.28 11.49 -13.56
CA GLU A 121 0.05 11.18 -14.32
C GLU A 121 -0.12 9.68 -14.53
N GLN A 122 0.95 8.98 -14.91
CA GLN A 122 0.92 7.53 -15.05
C GLN A 122 0.62 6.82 -13.73
N ASP A 123 1.21 7.28 -12.62
CA ASP A 123 0.94 6.74 -11.29
C ASP A 123 -0.50 6.98 -10.85
N ARG A 124 -1.07 8.16 -11.12
CA ARG A 124 -2.49 8.44 -10.88
C ARG A 124 -3.37 7.46 -11.63
N ASP A 125 -3.12 7.26 -12.92
CA ASP A 125 -3.94 6.38 -13.77
C ASP A 125 -3.82 4.91 -13.31
N ASN A 126 -2.63 4.49 -12.85
CA ASN A 126 -2.42 3.18 -12.23
C ASN A 126 -3.26 3.02 -10.95
N LEU A 127 -3.24 4.03 -10.05
CA LEU A 127 -4.03 4.02 -8.82
C LEU A 127 -5.54 3.99 -9.11
N ASP A 128 -6.00 4.74 -10.12
CA ASP A 128 -7.39 4.74 -10.55
C ASP A 128 -7.83 3.35 -11.02
N GLY A 129 -6.99 2.67 -11.81
CA GLY A 129 -7.23 1.29 -12.22
C GLY A 129 -7.27 0.30 -11.05
N MET A 130 -6.42 0.47 -10.03
CA MET A 130 -6.45 -0.36 -8.82
C MET A 130 -7.72 -0.13 -7.99
N LEU A 131 -8.10 1.14 -7.81
CA LEU A 131 -9.31 1.53 -7.09
C LEU A 131 -10.57 0.99 -7.76
N GLU A 132 -10.65 1.05 -9.10
CA GLU A 132 -11.79 0.52 -9.85
C GLU A 132 -11.90 -1.00 -9.67
N LYS A 133 -10.79 -1.73 -9.77
CA LYS A 133 -10.76 -3.20 -9.58
C LYS A 133 -11.20 -3.60 -8.17
N LEU A 134 -10.70 -2.90 -7.15
CA LEU A 134 -11.10 -3.13 -5.75
C LEU A 134 -12.59 -2.88 -5.56
N ARG A 135 -13.09 -1.72 -6.01
CA ARG A 135 -14.52 -1.39 -5.90
C ARG A 135 -15.37 -2.42 -6.63
N ARG A 136 -15.03 -2.79 -7.87
CA ARG A 136 -15.80 -3.77 -8.65
C ARG A 136 -15.90 -5.14 -7.97
N ARG A 137 -14.81 -5.61 -7.34
CA ARG A 137 -14.78 -6.93 -6.66
C ARG A 137 -15.59 -6.95 -5.37
N PHE A 138 -15.52 -5.88 -4.58
CA PHE A 138 -16.09 -5.86 -3.23
C PHE A 138 -17.46 -5.17 -3.13
N VAL A 139 -17.82 -4.28 -4.06
CA VAL A 139 -19.19 -3.72 -4.18
C VAL A 139 -20.17 -4.75 -4.74
N ARG A 140 -19.72 -5.69 -5.58
CA ARG A 140 -20.57 -6.80 -6.08
C ARG A 140 -20.82 -7.90 -5.05
N ARG A 141 -20.10 -7.92 -3.93
CA ARG A 141 -20.19 -8.95 -2.88
C ARG A 141 -20.92 -8.49 -1.63
N THR A 142 -21.37 -7.24 -1.56
CA THR A 142 -22.15 -6.75 -0.41
C THR A 142 -23.42 -7.59 -0.29
N PRO A 143 -23.65 -8.29 0.84
CA PRO A 143 -24.54 -9.44 0.89
C PRO A 143 -26.00 -8.99 0.96
N GLY A 144 -26.62 -8.94 -0.21
CA GLY A 144 -28.07 -8.87 -0.38
C GLY A 144 -28.58 -9.70 -1.55
N ASP A 145 -27.67 -10.30 -2.34
CA ASP A 145 -28.04 -11.14 -3.46
C ASP A 145 -27.71 -12.60 -3.09
N PRO A 146 -28.70 -13.40 -2.64
CA PRO A 146 -28.49 -14.83 -2.49
C PRO A 146 -28.23 -15.35 -3.90
N ALA A 147 -26.96 -15.64 -4.19
CA ALA A 147 -26.57 -16.38 -5.37
C ALA A 147 -27.54 -17.54 -5.51
N ALA A 148 -28.42 -17.44 -6.51
CA ALA A 148 -29.52 -18.34 -6.74
C ALA A 148 -29.00 -19.76 -6.55
N LEU A 149 -29.57 -20.45 -5.56
CA LEU A 149 -29.35 -21.85 -5.31
C LEU A 149 -29.62 -22.57 -6.63
N SER A 150 -28.56 -22.86 -7.38
CA SER A 150 -28.61 -23.80 -8.49
C SER A 150 -28.85 -25.15 -7.86
N ALA A 151 -30.13 -25.43 -7.61
CA ALA A 151 -30.64 -26.68 -7.10
C ALA A 151 -30.29 -27.74 -8.15
N ARG A 152 -29.12 -28.36 -7.97
CA ARG A 152 -28.68 -29.49 -8.75
C ARG A 152 -29.72 -30.61 -8.58
N PRO A 153 -30.43 -31.02 -9.63
CA PRO A 153 -31.40 -32.10 -9.51
C PRO A 153 -30.65 -33.39 -9.23
N ARG A 154 -30.88 -33.97 -8.04
CA ARG A 154 -30.46 -35.34 -7.73
C ARG A 154 -31.38 -36.28 -8.48
N SER A 155 -30.86 -36.84 -9.57
CA SER A 155 -31.46 -37.96 -10.29
C SER A 155 -31.65 -39.15 -9.34
N ALA A 156 -32.89 -39.45 -8.99
CA ALA A 156 -33.25 -40.72 -8.36
C ALA A 156 -33.20 -41.82 -9.42
N VAL A 157 -32.28 -42.76 -9.25
CA VAL A 157 -32.26 -44.02 -10.00
C VAL A 157 -33.25 -44.97 -9.31
N ARG A 158 -34.21 -45.48 -10.08
CA ARG A 158 -35.14 -46.55 -9.69
C ARG A 158 -34.53 -47.90 -9.99
#